data_AF-A0A966S610-F1
#
_entry.id   AF-A0A966S610-F1
#
_cell.length_a   1.000
_cell.length_b   1.000
_cell.length_c   1.000
_cell.angle_alpha   90.00
_cell.angle_beta   90.00
_cell.angle_gamma   90.00
#
_symmetry.space_group_name_H-M   'P 1'
#
loop_
_entity.id
_entity.type
_entity.pdbx_description
1 polymer ?
#
loop_
_entity_poly.entity_id
_entity_poly.type
_entity_poly.pdbx_seq_one_letter_code
_entity_poly.pdbx_strand_id
1 'polypeptide(L)'
;MKNFLIALGVSITLIVLVGYATFRFSPTVQDLVVTRAIRAQLTRTTRLPRDDDALRVLLCGTSSPMPLRASAKSCTLVAAGETLFLVDIGPEASENLALW
;
A
#
# COMPACT_ATOMS: atom_id res chain seq x y z
N MET A 1 -11.65 -6.51 45.51
CA MET A 1 -11.13 -5.65 44.41
C MET A 1 -9.71 -6.02 43.98
N LYS A 2 -8.75 -6.20 44.90
CA LYS A 2 -7.35 -6.55 44.56
C LYS A 2 -7.19 -7.81 43.70
N ASN A 3 -7.88 -8.90 44.04
CA ASN A 3 -7.79 -10.17 43.29
C ASN A 3 -8.39 -10.06 41.88
N PHE A 4 -9.40 -9.20 41.70
CA PHE A 4 -10.00 -8.92 40.39
C PHE A 4 -9.03 -8.14 39.50
N LEU A 5 -8.35 -7.13 40.04
CA LEU A 5 -7.32 -6.38 39.31
C LEU A 5 -6.14 -7.27 38.90
N ILE A 6 -5.72 -8.19 39.77
CA ILE A 6 -4.67 -9.17 39.46
C ILE A 6 -5.11 -10.11 38.34
N ALA A 7 -6.32 -10.67 38.44
CA ALA A 7 -6.87 -11.55 37.41
C ALA A 7 -7.00 -10.85 36.05
N LEU A 8 -7.42 -9.58 36.03
CA LEU A 8 -7.50 -8.77 34.83
C LEU A 8 -6.11 -8.55 34.21
N GLY A 9 -5.12 -8.17 35.03
CA GLY A 9 -3.75 -7.97 34.59
C GLY A 9 -3.15 -9.23 33.97
N VAL A 10 -3.27 -10.38 34.65
CA VAL A 10 -2.79 -11.67 34.15
C VAL A 10 -3.46 -12.05 32.83
N SER A 11 -4.77 -11.81 32.71
CA SER A 11 -5.52 -12.11 31.49
C SER A 11 -5.03 -11.27 30.31
N ILE A 12 -4.80 -9.97 30.51
CA ILE A 12 -4.27 -9.07 29.47
C ILE A 12 -2.87 -9.51 29.06
N THR A 13 -1.99 -9.79 30.01
CA THR A 13 -0.63 -10.26 29.72
C THR A 13 -0.64 -11.55 28.92
N LEU A 14 -1.52 -12.50 29.27
CA LEU A 14 -1.65 -13.75 28.54
C LEU A 14 -2.12 -13.52 27.09
N ILE A 15 -3.13 -12.66 26.89
CA ILE A 15 -3.63 -12.32 25.55
C ILE A 15 -2.52 -11.70 24.71
N VAL A 16 -1.72 -10.78 25.26
CA VAL A 16 -0.62 -10.14 24.54
C VAL A 16 0.46 -11.16 24.16
N LEU A 17 0.83 -12.06 25.07
CA LEU A 17 1.83 -13.10 24.80
C LEU A 17 1.37 -14.08 23.71
N VAL A 18 0.11 -14.53 23.77
CA VAL A 18 -0.48 -15.40 22.75
C VAL A 18 -0.58 -14.68 21.42
N GLY A 19 -1.01 -13.41 21.42
CA GLY A 19 -1.06 -12.57 20.23
C GLY A 19 0.32 -12.37 19.60
N TYR A 20 1.34 -12.12 20.43
CA TYR A 20 2.72 -11.98 19.96
C TYR A 20 3.26 -13.30 19.39
N ALA A 21 3.04 -14.43 20.07
CA ALA A 21 3.47 -15.74 19.59
C ALA A 21 2.79 -16.10 18.26
N THR A 22 1.46 -15.92 18.16
CA THR A 22 0.72 -16.19 16.92
C THR A 22 1.20 -15.31 15.77
N PHE A 23 1.49 -14.03 16.01
CA PHE A 23 2.09 -13.16 15.01
C PHE A 23 3.49 -13.65 14.59
N ARG A 24 4.36 -14.04 15.54
CA ARG A 24 5.74 -14.46 15.24
C ARG A 24 5.84 -15.79 14.50
N PHE A 25 4.94 -16.74 14.77
CA PHE A 25 5.02 -18.09 14.24
C PHE A 25 4.08 -18.39 13.08
N SER A 26 3.15 -17.48 12.73
CA SER A 26 2.22 -17.68 11.62
C SER A 26 2.43 -16.67 10.49
N PRO A 27 3.00 -17.09 9.35
CA PRO A 27 3.12 -16.26 8.15
C PRO A 27 1.78 -15.70 7.68
N THR A 28 0.71 -16.50 7.74
CA THR A 28 -0.64 -16.09 7.34
C THR A 28 -1.15 -14.90 8.14
N VAL A 29 -0.86 -14.84 9.45
CA VAL A 29 -1.25 -13.71 10.30
C VAL A 29 -0.44 -12.47 9.95
N GLN A 30 0.85 -12.62 9.67
CA GLN A 30 1.70 -11.51 9.23
C GLN A 30 1.22 -10.94 7.88
N ASP A 31 1.00 -11.80 6.89
CA ASP A 31 0.54 -11.41 5.56
C ASP A 31 -0.81 -10.69 5.62
N LEU A 32 -1.72 -11.15 6.48
CA LEU A 32 -3.01 -10.53 6.68
C LEU A 32 -2.89 -9.12 7.27
N VAL A 33 -2.02 -8.93 8.28
CA VAL A 33 -1.75 -7.62 8.89
C VAL A 33 -1.11 -6.68 7.87
N VAL A 34 -0.06 -7.14 7.17
CA VAL A 34 0.65 -6.36 6.15
C VAL A 34 -0.28 -5.98 4.99
N THR A 35 -1.03 -6.93 4.45
CA THR A 35 -1.95 -6.69 3.34
C THR A 35 -3.05 -5.69 3.72
N ARG A 36 -3.57 -5.77 4.95
CA ARG A 36 -4.55 -4.77 5.44
C ARG A 36 -3.94 -3.38 5.55
N ALA A 37 -2.73 -3.27 6.08
CA ALA A 37 -2.02 -1.99 6.18
C ALA A 37 -1.75 -1.39 4.80
N ILE A 38 -1.26 -2.20 3.85
CA ILE A 38 -1.01 -1.78 2.46
C ILE A 38 -2.31 -1.31 1.82
N ARG A 39 -3.41 -2.09 1.91
CA ARG A 39 -4.70 -1.70 1.33
C ARG A 39 -5.21 -0.38 1.91
N ALA A 40 -5.14 -0.21 3.24
CA ALA A 40 -5.57 1.03 3.89
C ALA A 40 -4.76 2.26 3.42
N GLN A 41 -3.50 2.06 3.02
CA GLN A 41 -2.67 3.11 2.45
C GLN A 41 -2.98 3.36 0.97
N LEU A 42 -3.13 2.31 0.16
CA LEU A 42 -3.43 2.43 -1.27
C LEU A 42 -4.84 2.97 -1.55
N THR A 43 -5.82 2.72 -0.68
CA THR A 43 -7.17 3.28 -0.82
C THR A 43 -7.27 4.74 -0.40
N ARG A 44 -6.21 5.35 0.15
CA ARG A 44 -6.17 6.81 0.30
C ARG A 44 -5.99 7.41 -1.08
N THR A 45 -7.11 7.77 -1.70
CA THR A 45 -7.15 8.53 -2.95
C THR A 45 -6.35 9.80 -2.76
N THR A 46 -5.11 9.78 -3.23
CA THR A 46 -4.31 10.97 -3.40
C THR A 46 -4.35 11.24 -4.89
N ARG A 47 -5.19 12.21 -5.31
CA ARG A 47 -4.88 12.98 -6.53
C ARG A 47 -3.42 13.32 -6.42
N LEU A 48 -2.61 13.19 -7.48
CA LEU A 48 -1.21 13.61 -7.47
C LEU A 48 -1.13 15.07 -6.99
N PRO A 49 -0.84 15.32 -5.70
CA PRO A 49 -0.73 16.67 -5.19
C PRO A 49 0.51 17.29 -5.85
N ARG A 50 0.37 18.52 -6.33
CA ARG A 50 1.41 19.24 -7.07
C ARG A 50 2.16 20.23 -6.17
N ASP A 51 1.67 20.37 -4.95
CA ASP A 51 1.86 21.50 -4.05
C ASP A 51 2.73 21.14 -2.83
N ASP A 52 3.35 19.96 -2.82
CA ASP A 52 4.34 19.57 -1.83
C ASP A 52 5.75 19.43 -2.41
N ASP A 53 6.77 19.79 -1.60
CA ASP A 53 8.21 19.58 -1.88
C ASP A 53 8.53 18.08 -1.84
N ALA A 54 7.93 17.33 -2.76
CA ALA A 54 7.99 15.89 -2.84
C ALA A 54 8.07 15.44 -4.31
N LEU A 55 8.80 14.35 -4.51
CA LEU A 55 8.79 13.61 -5.77
C LEU A 55 7.71 12.54 -5.71
N ARG A 56 6.79 12.55 -6.66
CA ARG A 56 5.70 11.58 -6.76
C ARG A 56 5.78 10.86 -8.09
N VAL A 57 5.54 9.55 -8.05
CA VAL A 57 5.62 8.70 -9.23
C VAL A 57 4.32 7.93 -9.37
N LEU A 58 3.65 8.09 -10.51
CA LEU A 58 2.52 7.29 -10.93
C LEU A 58 2.97 6.31 -12.01
N LEU A 59 2.78 5.02 -11.74
CA LEU A 59 2.97 3.96 -12.73
C LEU A 59 1.68 3.77 -13.51
N CYS A 60 1.51 4.49 -14.62
CA CYS A 60 0.36 4.40 -15.52
C CYS A 60 0.35 3.10 -16.34
N GLY A 61 1.50 2.41 -16.44
CA GLY A 61 1.57 1.05 -16.98
C GLY A 61 2.91 0.40 -16.71
N THR A 62 2.90 -0.91 -16.42
CA THR A 62 4.05 -1.65 -15.89
C THR A 62 4.40 -2.91 -16.66
N SER A 63 3.61 -3.26 -17.68
CA SER A 63 3.85 -4.48 -18.45
C SER A 63 4.89 -4.27 -19.55
N SER A 64 5.55 -5.38 -19.92
CA SER A 64 6.45 -5.44 -21.08
C SER A 64 5.68 -5.35 -22.41
N PRO A 65 6.37 -5.29 -23.56
CA PRO A 65 5.72 -5.35 -24.88
C PRO A 65 4.84 -6.60 -25.07
N MET A 66 5.11 -7.70 -24.37
CA MET A 66 4.30 -8.92 -24.44
C MET A 66 2.87 -8.69 -23.93
N PRO A 67 1.83 -9.16 -24.64
CA PRO A 67 0.44 -8.89 -24.29
C PRO A 67 0.10 -9.41 -22.88
N LEU A 68 -0.39 -8.51 -22.03
CA LEU A 68 -0.80 -8.82 -20.66
C LEU A 68 -2.11 -8.06 -20.37
N ARG A 69 -3.22 -8.79 -20.17
CA ARG A 69 -4.55 -8.19 -19.99
C ARG A 69 -4.71 -7.37 -18.71
N ALA A 70 -3.87 -7.61 -17.70
CA ALA A 70 -4.02 -7.03 -16.36
C ALA A 70 -3.23 -5.73 -16.15
N SER A 71 -2.44 -5.26 -17.12
CA SER A 71 -1.62 -4.05 -16.99
C SER A 71 -1.33 -3.43 -18.35
N ALA A 72 -1.38 -2.09 -18.42
CA ALA A 72 -0.97 -1.33 -19.60
C ALA A 72 0.53 -1.45 -19.87
N LYS A 73 0.95 -1.04 -21.06
CA LYS A 73 2.37 -0.99 -21.47
C LYS A 73 3.13 0.11 -20.73
N SER A 74 4.47 0.08 -20.79
CA SER A 74 5.32 0.96 -20.00
C SER A 74 4.86 2.43 -20.08
N CYS A 75 4.66 3.02 -18.90
CA CYS A 75 4.33 4.43 -18.73
C CYS A 75 4.58 4.83 -17.28
N THR A 76 5.34 5.91 -17.09
CA THR A 76 5.63 6.49 -15.78
C THR A 76 5.44 7.99 -15.82
N LEU A 77 4.56 8.51 -14.97
CA LEU A 77 4.45 9.94 -14.72
C LEU A 77 5.23 10.29 -13.46
N VAL A 78 6.17 11.22 -13.58
CA VAL A 78 6.93 11.77 -12.46
C VAL A 78 6.47 13.21 -12.24
N ALA A 79 5.93 13.48 -11.07
CA ALA A 79 5.62 14.83 -10.60
C ALA A 79 6.73 15.29 -9.64
N ALA A 80 7.46 16.32 -10.03
CA ALA A 80 8.53 16.95 -9.26
C ALA A 80 8.13 18.39 -8.96
N GLY A 81 7.44 18.60 -7.84
CA GLY A 81 6.74 19.86 -7.54
C GLY A 81 5.78 20.22 -8.66
N GLU A 82 5.96 21.41 -9.26
CA GLU A 82 5.11 21.87 -10.35
C GLU A 82 5.43 21.27 -11.72
N THR A 83 6.53 20.53 -11.87
CA THR A 83 6.93 19.97 -13.17
C THR A 83 6.49 18.53 -13.31
N LEU A 84 5.92 18.20 -14.47
CA LEU A 84 5.51 16.84 -14.82
C LEU A 84 6.41 16.30 -15.94
N PHE A 85 6.94 15.10 -15.74
CA PHE A 85 7.67 14.33 -16.74
C PHE A 85 6.91 13.05 -17.03
N LEU A 86 6.54 12.85 -18.29
CA LEU A 86 5.94 11.60 -18.75
C LEU A 86 7.01 10.79 -19.49
N VAL A 87 7.37 9.64 -18.93
CA VAL A 87 8.38 8.73 -19.46
C VAL A 87 7.68 7.49 -19.99
N ASP A 88 7.87 7.24 -21.29
CA ASP A 88 7.11 6.29 -22.10
C ASP A 88 5.59 6.55 -22.13
N ILE A 89 4.96 6.08 -23.20
CA ILE A 89 3.50 6.03 -23.31
C ILE A 89 3.12 4.86 -24.21
N GLY A 90 3.19 3.66 -23.65
CA GLY A 90 2.77 2.47 -24.37
C GLY A 90 1.23 2.37 -24.52
N PRO A 91 0.74 1.42 -25.33
CA PRO A 91 -0.68 1.10 -25.44
C PRO A 91 -1.39 0.99 -24.08
N GLU A 92 -2.67 1.37 -24.07
CA GLU A 92 -3.59 1.39 -22.90
C GLU A 92 -3.19 2.35 -21.75
N ALA A 93 -2.00 2.95 -21.79
CA ALA A 93 -1.50 3.77 -20.69
C ALA A 93 -2.15 5.16 -20.66
N SER A 94 -2.56 5.71 -21.80
CA SER A 94 -3.31 6.97 -21.88
C SER A 94 -4.67 6.88 -21.18
N GLU A 95 -5.34 5.74 -21.32
CA GLU A 95 -6.62 5.43 -20.71
C GLU A 95 -6.47 5.35 -19.19
N ASN A 96 -5.40 4.69 -18.71
CA ASN A 96 -5.08 4.67 -17.29
C ASN A 96 -4.74 6.06 -16.75
N LEU A 97 -3.97 6.84 -17.50
CA LEU A 97 -3.58 8.20 -17.10
C LEU A 97 -4.80 9.11 -16.94
N ALA A 98 -5.84 8.92 -17.75
CA ALA A 98 -7.09 9.68 -17.66
C ALA A 98 -7.95 9.35 -16.42
N LEU A 99 -7.60 8.31 -15.65
CA LEU A 99 -8.29 7.95 -14.40
C LEU A 99 -7.76 8.70 -13.16
N TRP A 100 -6.63 9.41 -13.29
CA TRP A 100 -5.93 10.09 -12.20
C TRP A 100 -6.13 11.60 -12.24
#